data_AF-A0A8S3J3H2-F1
#
_entry.id   AF-A0A8S3J3H2-F1
#
_cell.length_a   1.000
_cell.length_b   1.000
_cell.length_c   1.000
_cell.angle_alpha   90.00
_cell.angle_beta   90.00
_cell.angle_gamma   90.00
#
_symmetry.space_group_name_H-M   'P 1'
#
loop_
_entity.id
_entity.type
_entity.pdbx_description
1 polymer ?
#
loop_
_entity_poly.entity_id
_entity_poly.type
_entity_poly.pdbx_seq_one_letter_code
_entity_poly.pdbx_strand_id
1 'polypeptide(L)'
;MIKQKKSGLLSGLWSFIEINTSNDLDQMNEQTRKSFVIEEIQRMTVFDKTINVENIKLAGQCRHLFSHIDKQYIIYYAHCEQNDLLITTKQMQWFNEEQLQASAISTAMKKVFNTALPQIKLKTSNGKNGTLDKYFKKKNPH
;
A
#
# COMPACT_ATOMS: atom_id res chain seq x y z
N MET A 1 -5.21 1.95 4.90
CA MET A 1 -4.84 3.27 4.36
C MET A 1 -4.43 4.18 5.49
N ILE A 2 -3.44 5.05 5.30
CA ILE A 2 -2.97 6.04 6.28
C ILE A 2 -3.18 7.44 5.71
N LYS A 3 -3.77 8.34 6.49
CA LYS A 3 -3.96 9.75 6.15
C LYS A 3 -2.66 10.51 6.41
N GLN A 4 -2.14 11.18 5.39
CA GLN A 4 -0.93 11.98 5.50
C GLN A 4 -1.18 13.21 6.40
N LYS A 5 -0.12 13.67 7.07
CA LYS A 5 -0.15 14.82 7.99
C LYS A 5 -0.77 16.04 7.29
N LYS A 6 -1.38 16.93 8.07
CA LYS A 6 -2.10 18.12 7.57
C LYS A 6 -1.20 19.24 6.99
N SER A 7 0.11 19.03 6.90
CA SER A 7 1.06 20.01 6.34
C SER A 7 1.97 19.37 5.28
N GLY A 8 2.38 20.15 4.29
CA GLY A 8 3.29 19.74 3.22
C GLY A 8 2.60 19.33 1.89
N LEU A 9 3.42 18.90 0.93
CA LEU A 9 3.04 18.68 -0.48
C LEU A 9 1.94 17.63 -0.68
N LEU A 10 1.85 16.63 0.21
CA LEU A 10 0.87 15.55 0.16
C LEU A 10 -0.17 15.64 1.28
N SER A 11 -0.34 16.84 1.83
CA SER A 11 -1.22 17.06 2.97
C SER A 11 -2.66 16.60 2.71
N GLY A 12 -3.22 15.86 3.66
CA GLY A 12 -4.62 15.42 3.63
C GLY A 12 -4.93 14.28 2.64
N LEU A 13 -3.96 13.87 1.82
CA LEU A 13 -4.09 12.71 0.94
C LEU A 13 -4.01 11.41 1.74
N TRP A 14 -4.61 10.36 1.18
CA TRP A 14 -4.46 9.00 1.68
C TRP A 14 -3.26 8.33 1.01
N SER A 15 -2.60 7.45 1.75
CA SER A 15 -1.51 6.62 1.25
C SER A 15 -1.65 5.18 1.75
N PHE A 16 -0.91 4.28 1.10
CA PHE A 16 -0.63 2.96 1.66
C PHE A 16 0.38 3.08 2.81
N ILE A 17 0.69 1.97 3.47
CA ILE A 17 1.76 1.97 4.48
C ILE A 17 3.08 2.20 3.73
N GLU A 18 3.71 3.34 4.00
CA GLU A 18 5.03 3.69 3.46
C GLU A 18 6.04 3.55 4.60
N ILE A 19 7.00 2.65 4.41
CA ILE A 19 8.13 2.44 5.33
C ILE A 19 9.36 2.99 4.62
N ASN A 20 10.00 3.99 5.22
CA ASN A 20 11.25 4.52 4.67
C ASN A 20 12.38 3.55 5.00
N THR A 21 13.07 3.09 3.98
CA THR A 21 14.24 2.22 4.13
C THR A 21 15.52 3.07 4.00
N SER A 22 16.54 2.74 4.78
CA SER A 22 17.90 3.18 4.47
C SER A 22 18.45 2.34 3.31
N ASN A 23 19.50 2.82 2.65
CA ASN A 23 20.16 2.11 1.55
C ASN A 23 20.61 0.68 1.91
N ASP A 24 20.79 0.39 3.20
CA ASP A 24 21.23 -0.92 3.70
C ASP A 24 20.15 -1.99 3.51
N LEU A 25 18.87 -1.63 3.64
CA LEU A 25 17.73 -2.55 3.49
C LEU A 25 17.54 -2.99 2.04
N ASP A 26 17.86 -2.14 1.07
CA ASP A 26 17.81 -2.50 -0.35
C ASP A 26 18.85 -3.59 -0.70
N GLN A 27 19.97 -3.64 0.03
CA GLN A 27 21.03 -4.63 -0.14
C GLN A 27 20.78 -5.95 0.62
N MET A 28 19.80 -5.98 1.53
CA MET A 28 19.46 -7.20 2.26
C MET A 28 18.79 -8.24 1.34
N ASN A 29 18.79 -9.50 1.76
CA ASN A 29 18.00 -10.52 1.06
C ASN A 29 16.49 -10.29 1.27
N GLU A 30 15.66 -10.91 0.43
CA GLU A 30 14.20 -10.71 0.47
C GLU A 30 13.58 -11.12 1.81
N GLN A 31 14.06 -12.18 2.45
CA GLN A 31 13.54 -12.68 3.71
C GLN A 31 13.73 -11.64 4.82
N THR A 32 14.94 -11.09 4.94
CA THR A 32 15.25 -10.05 5.92
C THR A 32 14.42 -8.79 5.68
N ARG A 33 14.25 -8.37 4.42
CA ARG A 33 13.37 -7.23 4.08
C ARG A 33 11.91 -7.47 4.52
N LYS A 34 11.35 -8.65 4.25
CA LYS A 34 9.97 -8.97 4.66
C LYS A 34 9.81 -8.97 6.18
N SER A 35 10.78 -9.53 6.91
CA SER A 35 10.77 -9.48 8.38
C SER A 35 10.77 -8.06 8.91
N PHE A 36 11.62 -7.18 8.36
CA PHE A 36 11.65 -5.77 8.73
C PHE A 36 10.31 -5.06 8.44
N VAL A 37 9.70 -5.32 7.27
CA VAL A 37 8.39 -4.76 6.93
C VAL A 37 7.31 -5.19 7.94
N ILE A 38 7.31 -6.44 8.38
CA ILE A 38 6.36 -6.91 9.41
C ILE A 38 6.57 -6.20 10.72
N GLU A 39 7.82 -6.09 11.17
CA GLU A 39 8.17 -5.44 12.42
C GLU A 39 7.72 -3.98 12.45
N GLU A 40 7.90 -3.27 11.32
CA GLU A 40 7.42 -1.89 11.14
C GLU A 40 5.90 -1.80 11.15
N ILE A 41 5.19 -2.70 10.47
CA ILE A 41 3.72 -2.74 10.52
C ILE A 41 3.25 -3.00 11.97
N GLN A 42 3.92 -3.90 12.70
CA GLN A 42 3.63 -4.20 14.11
C GLN A 42 3.88 -3.03 15.05
N ARG A 43 4.86 -2.16 14.76
CA ARG A 43 5.01 -0.89 15.48
C ARG A 43 3.85 0.07 15.23
N MET A 44 3.25 0.03 14.05
CA MET A 44 2.19 0.94 13.63
C MET A 44 0.78 0.46 13.99
N THR A 45 0.59 -0.83 14.29
CA THR A 45 -0.73 -1.44 14.54
C THR A 45 -0.71 -2.38 15.74
N VAL A 46 -1.84 -2.55 16.43
CA VAL A 46 -1.99 -3.56 17.48
C VAL A 46 -2.51 -4.82 16.80
N PHE A 47 -1.72 -5.88 16.90
CA PHE A 47 -2.06 -7.18 16.36
C PHE A 47 -2.50 -8.08 17.50
N ASP A 48 -3.66 -8.72 17.35
CA ASP A 48 -3.97 -9.93 18.13
C ASP A 48 -3.21 -11.15 17.57
N LYS A 49 -2.75 -11.08 16.31
CA LYS A 49 -1.98 -12.13 15.63
C LYS A 49 -0.84 -11.58 14.78
N THR A 50 0.35 -12.12 14.95
CA THR A 50 1.52 -11.80 14.11
C THR A 50 1.26 -12.16 12.65
N ILE A 51 1.43 -11.20 11.72
CA ILE A 51 1.48 -11.52 10.28
C ILE A 51 2.69 -12.42 10.03
N ASN A 52 2.45 -13.62 9.49
CA ASN A 52 3.54 -14.50 9.07
C ASN A 52 4.28 -13.89 7.87
N VAL A 53 5.61 -13.89 7.91
CA VAL A 53 6.52 -13.47 6.83
C VAL A 53 6.17 -14.10 5.49
N GLU A 54 5.73 -15.35 5.49
CA GLU A 54 5.32 -16.09 4.29
C GLU A 54 4.06 -15.52 3.63
N ASN A 55 3.22 -14.82 4.39
CA ASN A 55 2.00 -14.18 3.87
C ASN A 55 2.30 -12.85 3.17
N ILE A 56 3.51 -12.30 3.34
CA ILE A 56 3.96 -11.11 2.62
C ILE A 56 4.63 -11.51 1.30
N LYS A 57 4.10 -10.98 0.20
CA LYS A 57 4.57 -11.27 -1.16
C LYS A 57 5.04 -10.00 -1.84
N LEU A 58 6.14 -10.11 -2.60
CA LEU A 58 6.61 -9.04 -3.46
C LEU A 58 5.62 -8.83 -4.62
N ALA A 59 5.10 -7.63 -4.75
CA ALA A 59 4.22 -7.22 -5.84
C ALA A 59 4.98 -6.61 -7.02
N GLY A 60 6.18 -6.05 -6.75
CA GLY A 60 7.05 -5.47 -7.76
C GLY A 60 7.74 -4.20 -7.26
N GLN A 61 8.25 -3.40 -8.18
CA GLN A 61 8.90 -2.13 -7.89
C GLN A 61 8.39 -1.03 -8.81
N CYS A 62 8.36 0.21 -8.32
CA CYS A 62 8.05 1.36 -9.18
C CYS A 62 8.82 2.62 -8.75
N ARG A 63 9.17 3.47 -9.70
CA ARG A 63 9.81 4.77 -9.46
C ARG A 63 8.83 5.90 -9.76
N HIS A 64 8.77 6.91 -8.90
CA HIS A 64 8.01 8.13 -9.13
C HIS A 64 8.88 9.35 -8.84
N LEU A 65 8.98 10.23 -9.83
CA LEU A 65 9.68 11.49 -9.71
C LEU A 65 8.67 12.59 -9.39
N PHE A 66 8.71 13.09 -8.16
CA PHE A 66 8.16 14.40 -7.83
C PHE A 66 9.12 15.48 -8.33
N SER A 67 8.67 16.74 -8.38
CA SER A 67 9.42 17.86 -8.97
C SER A 67 10.91 17.96 -8.56
N HIS A 68 11.26 17.51 -7.36
CA HIS A 68 12.64 17.46 -6.87
C HIS A 68 12.96 16.19 -6.06
N ILE A 69 12.05 15.21 -5.99
CA ILE A 69 12.22 14.01 -5.17
C ILE A 69 12.02 12.79 -6.04
N ASP A 70 13.09 12.02 -6.17
CA ASP A 70 13.04 10.72 -6.80
C ASP A 70 12.74 9.63 -5.77
N LYS A 71 11.54 9.06 -5.83
CA LYS A 71 11.15 7.96 -4.95
C LYS A 71 11.16 6.64 -5.69
N GLN A 72 11.83 5.65 -5.12
CA GLN A 72 11.76 4.26 -5.54
C GLN A 72 10.95 3.48 -4.49
N TYR A 73 10.03 2.65 -4.96
CA TYR A 73 9.14 1.87 -4.14
C TYR A 73 9.39 0.39 -4.41
N ILE A 74 9.67 -0.37 -3.34
CA ILE A 74 9.51 -1.81 -3.32
C ILE A 74 8.13 -2.10 -2.73
N ILE A 75 7.32 -2.85 -3.46
CA ILE A 75 5.90 -2.98 -3.16
C ILE A 75 5.66 -4.39 -2.67
N TYR A 76 5.17 -4.48 -1.44
CA TYR A 76 4.73 -5.73 -0.84
C TYR A 76 3.22 -5.73 -0.66
N TYR A 77 2.60 -6.91 -0.71
CA TYR A 77 1.20 -7.11 -0.36
C TYR A 77 1.04 -8.33 0.53
N ALA A 78 -0.02 -8.35 1.33
CA ALA A 78 -0.39 -9.46 2.18
C ALA A 78 -1.91 -9.62 2.20
N HIS A 79 -2.37 -10.87 2.32
CA HIS A 79 -3.76 -11.15 2.65
C HIS A 79 -3.85 -11.30 4.16
N CYS A 80 -4.79 -10.58 4.76
CA CYS A 80 -5.07 -10.61 6.19
C CYS A 80 -6.58 -10.43 6.38
N GLU A 81 -7.12 -11.02 7.43
CA GLU A 81 -8.49 -10.74 7.83
C GLU A 81 -8.54 -9.38 8.53
N GLN A 82 -9.66 -8.66 8.40
CA GLN A 82 -9.80 -7.33 9.01
C GLN A 82 -9.61 -7.38 10.54
N ASN A 83 -9.98 -8.50 11.15
CA ASN A 83 -9.82 -8.74 12.59
C ASN A 83 -8.37 -9.05 13.00
N ASP A 84 -7.48 -9.37 12.06
CA ASP A 84 -6.08 -9.63 12.38
C ASP A 84 -5.33 -8.33 12.69
N LEU A 85 -5.83 -7.17 12.24
CA LEU A 85 -5.19 -5.86 12.33
C LEU A 85 -6.12 -4.85 13.01
N LEU A 86 -5.86 -4.58 14.29
CA LEU A 86 -6.50 -3.47 14.99
C LEU A 86 -5.73 -2.19 14.72
N ILE A 87 -6.43 -1.25 14.09
CA ILE A 87 -5.86 0.04 13.75
C ILE A 87 -5.77 0.91 15.02
N THR A 88 -4.56 1.28 15.40
CA THR A 88 -4.26 1.98 16.66
C THR A 88 -4.33 3.49 16.57
N THR A 89 -4.22 4.04 15.36
CA THR A 89 -4.11 5.48 15.15
C THR A 89 -5.35 6.02 14.45
N LYS A 90 -5.80 7.20 14.87
CA LYS A 90 -6.89 7.94 14.20
C LYS A 90 -6.60 8.28 12.73
N GLN A 91 -5.38 8.05 12.26
CA GLN A 91 -4.93 8.36 10.92
C GLN A 91 -5.03 7.15 9.98
N MET A 92 -5.23 5.94 10.49
CA MET A 92 -5.30 4.74 9.67
C MET A 92 -6.75 4.22 9.60
N GLN A 93 -7.13 3.66 8.46
CA GLN A 93 -8.46 3.10 8.23
C GLN A 93 -8.41 1.98 7.19
N TRP A 94 -9.24 0.96 7.41
CA TRP A 94 -9.56 -0.05 6.41
C TRP A 94 -10.44 0.55 5.30
N PHE A 95 -10.03 0.36 4.06
CA PHE A 95 -10.77 0.85 2.89
C PHE A 95 -11.28 -0.34 2.09
N ASN A 96 -12.56 -0.30 1.73
CA ASN A 96 -13.09 -1.11 0.65
C ASN A 96 -12.75 -0.50 -0.73
N GLU A 97 -13.14 -1.18 -1.80
CA GLU A 97 -12.86 -0.72 -3.17
C GLU A 97 -13.46 0.66 -3.44
N GLU A 98 -14.73 0.88 -3.12
CA GLU A 98 -15.42 2.16 -3.37
C GLU A 98 -14.78 3.33 -2.61
N GLN A 99 -14.40 3.12 -1.36
CA GLN A 99 -13.70 4.10 -0.54
C GLN A 99 -12.33 4.44 -1.12
N LEU A 100 -11.58 3.45 -1.61
CA LEU A 100 -10.31 3.68 -2.29
C LEU A 100 -10.50 4.50 -3.57
N GLN A 101 -11.52 4.19 -4.36
CA GLN A 101 -11.85 4.92 -5.59
C GLN A 101 -12.24 6.37 -5.33
N ALA A 102 -13.03 6.64 -4.29
CA ALA A 102 -13.43 7.98 -3.88
C ALA A 102 -12.32 8.76 -3.16
N SER A 103 -11.25 8.09 -2.72
CA SER A 103 -10.21 8.72 -1.92
C SER A 103 -9.22 9.54 -2.74
N ALA A 104 -8.81 10.67 -2.19
CA ALA A 104 -7.73 11.47 -2.73
C ALA A 104 -6.38 10.83 -2.39
N ILE A 105 -5.80 10.08 -3.34
CA ILE A 105 -4.44 9.53 -3.25
C ILE A 105 -3.52 10.17 -4.29
N SER A 106 -2.22 10.24 -4.00
CA SER A 106 -1.23 10.80 -4.91
C SER A 106 -1.08 9.96 -6.19
N THR A 107 -0.57 10.58 -7.26
CA THR A 107 -0.20 9.88 -8.50
C THR A 107 0.80 8.76 -8.27
N ALA A 108 1.76 8.95 -7.36
CA ALA A 108 2.69 7.92 -6.93
C ALA A 108 1.95 6.70 -6.34
N MET A 109 1.00 6.93 -5.44
CA MET A 109 0.23 5.84 -4.82
C MET A 109 -0.69 5.13 -5.81
N LYS A 110 -1.26 5.85 -6.79
CA LYS A 110 -1.93 5.20 -7.92
C LYS A 110 -0.98 4.26 -8.64
N LYS A 111 0.25 4.69 -8.94
CA LYS A 111 1.26 3.84 -9.60
C LYS A 111 1.58 2.59 -8.76
N VAL A 112 1.81 2.77 -7.46
CA VAL A 112 2.05 1.66 -6.51
C VAL A 112 0.92 0.63 -6.54
N PHE A 113 -0.33 1.08 -6.42
CA PHE A 113 -1.49 0.19 -6.43
C PHE A 113 -1.59 -0.63 -7.73
N ASN A 114 -1.31 0.01 -8.87
CA ASN A 114 -1.38 -0.66 -10.16
C ASN A 114 -0.28 -1.69 -10.38
N THR A 115 0.91 -1.47 -9.83
CA THR A 115 1.95 -2.48 -9.83
C THR A 115 1.53 -3.71 -9.01
N ALA A 116 0.84 -3.51 -7.89
CA ALA A 116 0.37 -4.60 -7.04
C ALA A 116 -0.89 -5.32 -7.58
N LEU A 117 -1.75 -4.61 -8.33
CA LEU A 117 -3.07 -5.09 -8.72
C LEU A 117 -3.07 -6.46 -9.43
N PRO A 118 -2.18 -6.76 -10.40
CA PRO A 118 -2.13 -8.08 -11.03
C PRO A 118 -1.82 -9.20 -10.03
N GLN A 119 -0.99 -8.91 -9.04
CA GLN A 119 -0.57 -9.89 -8.03
C GLN A 119 -1.67 -10.14 -6.99
N ILE A 120 -2.41 -9.09 -6.64
CA ILE A 120 -3.58 -9.17 -5.75
C ILE A 120 -4.75 -9.91 -6.43
N LYS A 121 -4.87 -9.82 -7.76
CA LYS A 121 -6.00 -10.37 -8.54
C LYS A 121 -5.83 -11.79 -9.07
N LEU A 122 -4.74 -12.49 -8.75
CA LEU A 122 -4.60 -13.91 -9.05
C LEU A 122 -5.46 -14.74 -8.08
N LYS A 123 -6.78 -14.75 -8.36
CA LYS A 123 -7.86 -15.72 -8.03
C LYS A 123 -9.20 -14.99 -7.87
N THR A 124 -9.71 -14.39 -8.95
CA THR A 124 -11.17 -14.26 -9.13
C THR A 124 -11.54 -14.96 -10.43
N SER A 125 -12.62 -15.72 -10.41
CA SER A 125 -13.05 -16.69 -11.42
C SER A 125 -13.40 -16.12 -12.80
N ASN A 126 -13.18 -14.82 -13.05
CA ASN A 126 -13.49 -14.19 -14.33
C ASN A 126 -12.29 -13.34 -14.81
N GLY A 127 -11.41 -13.96 -15.61
CA GLY A 127 -10.15 -13.43 -16.12
C GLY A 127 -10.22 -12.15 -16.95
N LYS A 128 -10.53 -11.02 -16.33
CA LYS A 128 -10.36 -9.68 -16.92
C LYS A 128 -9.46 -8.84 -16.04
N ASN A 129 -8.23 -8.61 -16.52
CA ASN A 129 -7.27 -7.70 -15.92
C ASN A 129 -7.85 -6.27 -15.93
N GLY A 130 -8.18 -5.76 -14.75
CA GLY A 130 -8.65 -4.38 -14.59
C GLY A 130 -7.48 -3.42 -14.73
N THR A 131 -7.52 -2.54 -15.73
CA THR A 131 -6.52 -1.49 -15.95
C THR A 131 -6.74 -0.31 -14.97
N LEU A 132 -5.68 0.46 -14.71
CA LEU A 132 -5.60 1.69 -13.89
C LEU A 132 -6.81 2.62 -14.02
N ASP A 133 -7.27 2.78 -15.25
CA ASP A 133 -8.42 3.61 -15.60
C ASP A 133 -9.75 3.03 -15.13
N LYS A 134 -9.95 1.72 -15.15
CA LYS A 134 -11.22 1.10 -14.74
C LYS A 134 -11.41 1.13 -13.22
N TYR A 135 -10.32 1.08 -12.46
CA TYR A 135 -10.35 1.19 -11.02
C TYR A 135 -10.70 2.60 -10.57
N PHE A 136 -10.05 3.63 -11.11
CA PHE A 136 -10.30 5.01 -10.67
C PHE A 136 -11.30 5.81 -11.54
N LYS A 137 -11.85 5.26 -12.64
CA LYS A 137 -12.92 5.90 -13.42
C LYS A 137 -14.29 5.27 -13.19
N LYS A 138 -15.05 5.81 -12.22
CA LYS A 138 -16.48 6.20 -12.27
C LYS A 138 -17.00 6.44 -10.84
N LYS A 139 -17.83 7.43 -10.50
CA LYS A 139 -18.62 8.43 -11.23
C LYS A 139 -18.42 9.79 -10.51
N ASN A 140 -18.26 10.89 -11.25
CA ASN A 140 -18.79 12.15 -10.73
C ASN A 140 -20.32 11.96 -10.68
N PRO A 141 -20.97 12.02 -9.50
CA PRO A 141 -22.38 12.35 -9.48
C PRO A 141 -22.51 13.80 -9.95
N HIS A 142 -23.59 14.04 -10.69
CA HIS A 142 -23.98 15.28 -11.33
C HIS A 142 -23.72 16.55 -10.52
#